data_AF-A0A369GLZ8-F1
#
_entry.id   AF-A0A369GLZ8-F1
#
_cell.length_a   1.000
_cell.length_b   1.000
_cell.length_c   1.000
_cell.angle_alpha   90.00
_cell.angle_beta   90.00
_cell.angle_gamma   90.00
#
_symmetry.space_group_name_H-M   'P 1'
#
loop_
_entity.id
_entity.type
_entity.pdbx_description
1 polymer ?
#
loop_
_entity_poly.entity_id
_entity_poly.type
_entity_poly.pdbx_seq_one_letter_code
_entity_poly.pdbx_strand_id
1 'polypeptide(L)'
;MKSLADRTIRVLVSPTPITFAERRAVLHVLEKHGAVQMFRMTPNYQSNYISVTRDAETVERLVRSSPISYQLPPSSTASSSPSAFSPSSAFSSADNAADVNRFRLDIFRQPDFQHGKSMRRVPTRHSWPPMWQKDHSLMATTLRQSLPPTMAARGLAHWFLPFHKAPTVYKAWRLSLRKWLPSLMAAAEKR
;
A
#
# COMPACT_ATOMS: atom_id res chain seq x y z
N MET A 1 0.77 -10.75 24.29
CA MET A 1 0.53 -10.39 22.87
C MET A 1 1.78 -9.71 22.34
N LYS A 2 2.44 -10.23 21.30
CA LYS A 2 3.64 -9.58 20.71
C LYS A 2 3.20 -8.23 20.10
N SER A 3 3.97 -7.16 20.36
CA SER A 3 3.62 -5.80 19.92
C SER A 3 3.73 -5.66 18.40
N LEU A 4 2.91 -4.80 17.78
CA LEU A 4 3.04 -4.48 16.35
C LEU A 4 4.44 -3.97 15.99
N ALA A 5 5.09 -3.29 16.94
CA ALA A 5 6.47 -2.81 16.83
C ALA A 5 7.45 -3.93 16.46
N ASP A 6 7.37 -5.08 17.13
CA ASP A 6 8.31 -6.20 16.96
C ASP A 6 8.19 -6.87 15.59
N ARG A 7 7.05 -6.64 14.90
CA ARG A 7 6.71 -7.22 13.60
C ARG A 7 6.88 -6.23 12.46
N THR A 8 7.46 -5.06 12.73
CA THR A 8 7.58 -3.97 11.77
C THR A 8 8.99 -3.86 11.22
N ILE A 9 9.07 -3.78 9.90
CA ILE A 9 10.31 -3.63 9.17
C ILE A 9 10.24 -2.43 8.24
N ARG A 10 11.42 -1.84 8.02
CA ARG A 10 11.67 -0.87 6.98
C ARG A 10 12.35 -1.57 5.81
N VAL A 11 11.88 -1.30 4.61
CA VAL A 11 12.41 -1.87 3.37
C VAL A 11 12.85 -0.72 2.48
N LEU A 12 14.13 -0.66 2.16
CA LEU A 12 14.71 0.25 1.19
C LEU A 12 14.94 -0.53 -0.11
N VAL A 13 14.48 0.03 -1.23
CA VAL A 13 14.58 -0.63 -2.54
C VAL A 13 15.40 0.24 -3.49
N SER A 14 16.45 -0.33 -4.05
CA SER A 14 17.30 0.33 -5.05
C SER A 14 17.45 -0.54 -6.31
N PRO A 15 17.15 -0.02 -7.52
CA PRO A 15 16.60 1.32 -7.81
C PRO A 15 15.14 1.49 -7.35
N THR A 16 14.65 2.74 -7.29
CA THR A 16 13.27 3.04 -6.86
C THR A 16 12.26 2.33 -7.76
N PRO A 17 11.32 1.55 -7.22
CA PRO A 17 10.38 0.82 -8.07
C PRO A 17 9.30 1.77 -8.63
N ILE A 18 9.36 2.02 -9.93
CA ILE A 18 8.50 2.95 -10.65
C ILE A 18 7.26 2.20 -11.17
N THR A 19 7.45 1.01 -11.73
CA THR A 19 6.37 0.25 -12.38
C THR A 19 5.58 -0.61 -11.38
N PHE A 20 4.36 -1.00 -11.78
CA PHE A 20 3.52 -1.88 -10.97
C PHE A 20 4.15 -3.28 -10.81
N ALA A 21 4.79 -3.79 -11.85
CA ALA A 21 5.46 -5.09 -11.83
C ALA A 21 6.59 -5.12 -10.79
N GLU A 22 7.43 -4.08 -10.76
CA GLU A 22 8.51 -3.91 -9.78
C GLU A 22 7.96 -3.86 -8.35
N ARG A 23 6.92 -3.06 -8.12
CA ARG A 23 6.29 -2.94 -6.81
C ARG A 23 5.68 -4.27 -6.34
N ARG A 24 5.01 -5.02 -7.22
CA ARG A 24 4.49 -6.35 -6.90
C ARG A 24 5.61 -7.35 -6.64
N ALA A 25 6.71 -7.27 -7.38
CA ALA A 25 7.85 -8.15 -7.18
C ALA A 25 8.50 -7.96 -5.81
N VAL A 26 8.68 -6.70 -5.37
CA VAL A 26 9.15 -6.40 -4.00
C VAL A 26 8.26 -7.06 -2.95
N LEU A 27 6.94 -6.92 -3.11
CA LEU A 27 5.98 -7.52 -2.18
C LEU A 27 6.03 -9.05 -2.21
N HIS A 28 6.11 -9.64 -3.41
CA HIS A 28 6.23 -11.09 -3.60
C HIS A 28 7.50 -11.66 -2.97
N VAL A 29 8.63 -10.94 -3.05
CA VAL A 29 9.87 -11.32 -2.36
C VAL A 29 9.67 -11.34 -0.85
N LEU A 30 9.02 -10.34 -0.27
CA LEU A 30 8.73 -10.31 1.16
C LEU A 30 7.80 -11.47 1.57
N GLU A 31 6.77 -11.76 0.76
CA GLU A 31 5.81 -12.85 1.01
C GLU A 31 6.46 -14.24 1.02
N LYS A 32 7.54 -14.47 0.26
CA LYS A 32 8.29 -15.75 0.30
C LYS A 32 8.85 -16.08 1.69
N HIS A 33 9.14 -15.07 2.50
CA HIS A 33 9.67 -15.26 3.85
C HIS A 33 8.57 -15.33 4.91
N GLY A 34 7.35 -14.86 4.61
CA GLY A 34 6.18 -14.98 5.44
C GLY A 34 5.07 -13.99 5.09
N ALA A 35 3.88 -14.20 5.65
CA ALA A 35 2.71 -13.39 5.35
C ALA A 35 2.90 -11.92 5.77
N VAL A 36 2.66 -11.01 4.83
CA VAL A 36 2.69 -9.56 5.05
C VAL A 36 1.27 -9.06 5.33
N GLN A 37 1.06 -8.39 6.46
CA GLN A 37 -0.24 -7.79 6.80
C GLN A 37 -0.42 -6.40 6.20
N MET A 38 0.67 -5.64 6.08
CA MET A 38 0.62 -4.28 5.56
C MET A 38 1.93 -3.97 4.86
N PHE A 39 1.84 -3.35 3.68
CA PHE A 39 2.99 -2.83 2.95
C PHE A 39 2.65 -1.43 2.44
N ARG A 40 3.43 -0.43 2.83
CA ARG A 40 3.13 0.97 2.54
C ARG A 40 4.40 1.77 2.28
N MET A 41 4.36 2.65 1.27
CA MET A 41 5.41 3.64 1.05
C MET A 41 5.36 4.76 2.11
N THR A 42 6.52 5.12 2.64
CA THR A 42 6.67 6.24 3.57
C THR A 42 6.45 7.55 2.82
N PRO A 43 5.65 8.50 3.36
CA PRO A 43 5.51 9.81 2.73
C PRO A 43 6.88 10.50 2.64
N ASN A 44 7.13 11.17 1.52
CA ASN A 44 8.33 11.97 1.22
C ASN A 44 9.61 11.19 0.88
N TYR A 45 9.59 9.85 0.88
CA TYR A 45 10.75 9.03 0.51
C TYR A 45 10.37 8.00 -0.57
N GLN A 46 10.68 8.31 -1.82
CA GLN A 46 10.56 7.38 -2.95
C GLN A 46 11.67 6.33 -2.77
N SER A 47 11.33 5.02 -2.67
CA SER A 47 12.16 3.84 -2.27
C SER A 47 12.02 3.35 -0.83
N ASN A 48 11.37 4.09 0.07
CA ASN A 48 11.29 3.70 1.47
C ASN A 48 9.90 3.18 1.83
N TYR A 49 9.83 1.91 2.21
CA TYR A 49 8.60 1.22 2.54
C TYR A 49 8.61 0.75 3.99
N ILE A 50 7.43 0.78 4.61
CA ILE A 50 7.16 0.17 5.90
C ILE A 50 6.30 -1.06 5.63
N SER A 51 6.75 -2.19 6.15
CA SER A 51 6.03 -3.45 6.08
C SER A 51 5.78 -3.98 7.49
N VAL A 52 4.61 -4.56 7.71
CA VAL A 52 4.26 -5.25 8.96
C VAL A 52 4.00 -6.71 8.62
N THR A 53 4.78 -7.61 9.20
CA THR A 53 4.63 -9.05 9.02
C THR A 53 3.60 -9.63 9.99
N ARG A 54 3.07 -10.81 9.66
CA ARG A 54 2.18 -11.53 10.56
C ARG A 54 2.90 -11.99 11.82
N ASP A 55 4.13 -12.49 11.68
CA ASP A 55 4.92 -13.09 12.76
C ASP A 55 6.24 -12.35 12.97
N ALA A 56 6.71 -12.32 14.21
CA ALA A 56 7.98 -11.67 14.57
C ALA A 56 9.20 -12.48 14.09
N GLU A 57 9.09 -13.80 14.02
CA GLU A 57 10.15 -14.67 13.50
C GLU A 57 10.45 -14.38 12.03
N THR A 58 9.44 -14.02 11.24
CA THR A 58 9.60 -13.59 9.85
C THR A 58 10.48 -12.34 9.75
N VAL A 59 10.35 -11.39 10.69
CA VAL A 59 11.20 -10.19 10.73
C VAL A 59 12.66 -10.58 10.92
N GLU A 60 12.94 -11.51 11.85
CA GLU A 60 14.31 -11.93 12.12
C GLU A 60 14.94 -12.60 10.90
N ARG A 61 14.18 -13.45 10.21
CA ARG A 61 14.61 -14.11 8.98
C ARG A 61 14.89 -13.10 7.87
N LEU A 62 13.99 -12.14 7.65
CA LEU A 62 14.14 -11.10 6.62
C LEU A 62 15.35 -10.19 6.86
N VAL A 63 15.58 -9.82 8.11
CA VAL A 63 16.75 -9.00 8.48
C VAL A 63 18.04 -9.79 8.34
N ARG A 64 18.04 -11.07 8.74
CA ARG A 64 19.20 -11.95 8.56
C ARG A 64 19.51 -12.24 7.09
N SER A 65 18.48 -12.32 6.23
CA SER A 65 18.65 -12.49 4.78
C SER A 65 18.93 -11.19 4.03
N SER A 66 18.95 -10.05 4.73
CA SER A 66 19.25 -8.76 4.10
C SER A 66 20.75 -8.62 3.84
N PRO A 67 21.17 -8.07 2.68
CA PRO A 67 20.36 -7.53 1.59
C PRO A 67 19.87 -8.60 0.59
N ILE A 68 18.62 -8.49 0.14
CA ILE A 68 18.03 -9.42 -0.84
C ILE A 68 18.17 -8.84 -2.25
N SER A 69 18.83 -9.56 -3.15
CA SER A 69 18.83 -9.24 -4.59
C SER A 69 17.72 -9.99 -5.30
N TYR A 70 16.93 -9.28 -6.11
CA TYR A 70 15.87 -9.87 -6.90
C TYR A 70 15.99 -9.43 -8.36
N GLN A 71 15.81 -10.37 -9.29
CA GLN A 71 15.74 -10.11 -10.72
C GLN A 71 14.31 -10.35 -11.19
N LEU A 72 13.71 -9.31 -11.77
CA LEU A 72 12.41 -9.39 -12.41
C LEU A 72 12.56 -10.20 -13.71
N PRO A 73 11.62 -11.12 -14.03
CA PRO A 73 11.62 -11.77 -15.33
C PRO A 73 11.50 -10.71 -16.43
N PRO A 74 12.24 -10.81 -17.54
CA PRO A 74 12.01 -9.93 -18.68
C PRO A 74 10.56 -10.06 -19.09
N SER A 75 9.85 -8.93 -19.23
CA SER A 75 8.51 -8.92 -19.78
C SER A 75 8.61 -9.30 -21.25
N SER A 76 8.52 -10.58 -21.56
CA SER A 76 8.46 -11.07 -22.94
C SER A 76 7.11 -10.68 -23.55
N THR A 77 6.95 -9.41 -23.92
CA THR A 77 6.10 -9.04 -25.07
C THR A 77 6.89 -9.33 -26.34
N ALA A 78 7.15 -10.62 -26.54
CA ALA A 78 7.41 -11.21 -27.84
C ALA A 78 6.62 -12.51 -27.83
N SER A 79 5.31 -12.38 -28.08
CA SER A 79 4.55 -13.46 -28.66
C SER A 79 5.15 -13.73 -30.04
N SER A 80 6.26 -14.46 -30.08
CA SER A 80 6.78 -15.07 -31.29
C SER A 80 5.86 -16.24 -31.61
N SER A 81 4.78 -15.93 -32.32
CA SER A 81 4.17 -16.88 -33.25
C SER A 81 5.28 -17.50 -34.11
N PRO A 82 5.34 -18.84 -34.25
CA PRO A 82 6.31 -19.48 -35.13
C PRO A 82 5.83 -19.30 -36.58
N SER A 83 6.07 -18.12 -37.16
CA SER A 83 6.02 -17.94 -38.60
C SER A 83 7.43 -18.05 -39.13
N ALA A 84 7.64 -19.12 -39.88
CA ALA A 84 8.86 -19.41 -40.63
C ALA A 84 9.25 -18.25 -41.57
N PHE A 85 10.52 -18.30 -41.98
CA PHE A 85 11.21 -17.58 -43.06
C PHE A 85 12.16 -16.42 -42.66
N SER A 86 13.45 -16.74 -42.72
CA SER A 86 14.69 -15.95 -42.62
C SER A 86 14.89 -14.87 -43.72
N PRO A 87 16.05 -14.18 -43.81
CA PRO A 87 16.78 -13.35 -42.84
C PRO A 87 17.14 -11.95 -43.41
N SER A 88 17.86 -11.15 -42.61
CA SER A 88 18.70 -10.00 -42.97
C SER A 88 18.03 -8.63 -43.17
N SER A 89 18.21 -7.75 -42.19
CA SER A 89 18.93 -6.50 -42.45
C SER A 89 19.45 -5.89 -41.15
N ALA A 90 20.73 -5.57 -41.18
CA ALA A 90 21.48 -4.95 -40.10
C ALA A 90 21.02 -3.50 -39.89
N PHE A 91 20.64 -3.17 -38.66
CA PHE A 91 20.70 -1.83 -38.11
C PHE A 91 21.23 -1.97 -36.68
N SER A 92 22.51 -1.68 -36.54
CA SER A 92 23.19 -1.54 -35.26
C SER A 92 22.72 -0.24 -34.60
N SER A 93 22.08 -0.38 -33.45
CA SER A 93 22.10 0.58 -32.35
C SER A 93 22.00 -0.21 -31.04
N ALA A 94 23.02 -1.02 -30.79
CA ALA A 94 23.28 -1.64 -29.50
C ALA A 94 24.06 -0.64 -28.65
N ASP A 95 23.37 0.31 -28.06
CA ASP A 95 23.90 1.10 -26.95
C ASP A 95 22.75 1.67 -26.11
N ASN A 96 22.65 1.22 -24.86
CA ASN A 96 21.70 1.59 -23.80
C ASN A 96 20.32 0.90 -23.74
N ALA A 97 20.26 -0.42 -23.96
CA ALA A 97 19.25 -1.26 -23.29
C ALA A 97 19.86 -1.83 -22.01
N ALA A 98 20.19 -0.96 -21.05
CA ALA A 98 20.68 -1.43 -19.77
C ALA A 98 19.60 -2.29 -19.11
N ASP A 99 20.01 -3.49 -18.76
CA ASP A 99 19.46 -4.53 -17.91
C ASP A 99 18.82 -4.04 -16.58
N VAL A 100 17.78 -3.17 -16.63
CA VAL A 100 17.12 -2.59 -15.43
C VAL A 100 16.08 -3.54 -14.81
N ASN A 101 16.41 -4.82 -14.69
CA ASN A 101 15.53 -5.80 -14.03
C ASN A 101 16.03 -6.28 -12.67
N ARG A 102 17.15 -5.74 -12.15
CA ARG A 102 17.68 -6.11 -10.84
C ARG A 102 17.38 -5.05 -9.78
N PHE A 103 16.75 -5.48 -8.68
CA PHE A 103 16.47 -4.66 -7.52
C PHE A 103 17.12 -5.25 -6.27
N ARG A 104 17.66 -4.38 -5.43
CA ARG A 104 18.21 -4.73 -4.12
C ARG A 104 17.28 -4.21 -3.03
N LEU A 105 16.96 -5.07 -2.08
CA LEU A 105 16.13 -4.78 -0.92
C LEU A 105 17.00 -4.82 0.33
N ASP A 106 17.20 -3.67 0.96
CA ASP A 106 17.83 -3.57 2.28
C ASP A 106 16.74 -3.50 3.35
N ILE A 107 16.76 -4.43 4.30
CA ILE A 107 15.68 -4.63 5.27
C ILE A 107 16.19 -4.40 6.69
N PHE A 108 15.49 -3.54 7.43
CA PHE A 108 15.85 -3.15 8.80
C PHE A 108 14.67 -3.34 9.74
N ARG A 109 14.95 -3.66 11.01
CA ARG A 109 13.90 -3.62 12.05
C ARG A 109 13.49 -2.17 12.31
N GLN A 110 12.19 -1.94 12.51
CA GLN A 110 11.68 -0.62 12.87
C GLN A 110 10.65 -0.69 14.01
N PRO A 111 11.10 -1.00 15.24
CA PRO A 111 10.20 -1.13 16.40
C PRO A 111 9.66 0.21 16.90
N ASP A 112 10.34 1.31 16.61
CA ASP A 112 9.97 2.67 16.98
C ASP A 112 8.89 3.29 16.08
N PHE A 113 8.40 2.53 15.10
CA PHE A 113 7.39 3.01 14.18
C PHE A 113 6.10 3.38 14.91
N GLN A 114 5.70 4.66 14.81
CA GLN A 114 4.52 5.18 15.48
C GLN A 114 3.24 4.77 14.74
N HIS A 115 2.86 3.49 14.89
CA HIS A 115 1.66 2.89 14.29
C HIS A 115 0.42 3.75 14.49
N GLY A 116 0.19 4.23 15.72
CA GLY A 116 -0.95 5.06 16.06
C GLY A 116 -1.02 6.36 15.27
N LYS A 117 0.10 7.07 15.08
CA LYS A 117 0.13 8.32 14.32
C LYS A 117 0.02 8.09 12.81
N SER A 118 0.66 7.04 12.30
CA SER A 118 0.57 6.66 10.87
C SER A 118 -0.85 6.25 10.48
N MET A 119 -1.51 5.46 11.33
CA MET A 119 -2.87 4.98 11.12
C MET A 119 -3.91 6.11 11.22
N ARG A 120 -3.74 7.09 12.12
CA ARG A 120 -4.64 8.26 12.23
C ARG A 120 -4.71 9.11 10.96
N ARG A 121 -3.71 9.02 10.07
CA ARG A 121 -3.68 9.76 8.81
C ARG A 121 -4.32 8.98 7.65
N VAL A 122 -4.73 7.73 7.86
CA VAL A 122 -5.34 6.91 6.80
C VAL A 122 -6.83 7.26 6.66
N PRO A 123 -7.28 7.72 5.49
CA PRO A 123 -8.66 8.13 5.27
C PRO A 123 -9.69 7.03 5.56
N THR A 124 -9.31 5.76 5.34
CA THR A 124 -10.18 4.58 5.50
C THR A 124 -10.48 4.22 6.96
N ARG A 125 -9.79 4.81 7.95
CA ARG A 125 -10.12 4.63 9.37
C ARG A 125 -11.28 5.48 9.85
N HIS A 126 -11.65 6.50 9.09
CA HIS A 126 -12.85 7.27 9.40
C HIS A 126 -14.07 6.48 8.97
N SER A 127 -15.16 6.59 9.73
CA SER A 127 -16.45 6.17 9.22
C SER A 127 -16.71 6.85 7.88
N TRP A 128 -17.31 6.10 6.95
CA TRP A 128 -17.82 6.64 5.69
C TRP A 128 -18.57 7.95 6.01
N PRO A 129 -18.20 9.11 5.41
CA PRO A 129 -18.85 10.39 5.62
C PRO A 129 -20.36 10.27 5.79
N PRO A 130 -20.96 10.88 6.83
CA PRO A 130 -22.39 10.74 7.10
C PRO A 130 -23.30 11.12 5.93
N MET A 131 -22.83 12.02 5.05
CA MET A 131 -23.57 12.40 3.84
C MET A 131 -23.79 11.24 2.86
N TRP A 132 -22.89 10.25 2.82
CA TRP A 132 -23.05 9.06 1.99
C TRP A 132 -24.15 8.14 2.52
N GLN A 133 -24.55 8.27 3.78
CA GLN A 133 -25.73 7.56 4.28
C GLN A 133 -27.03 8.11 3.69
N LYS A 134 -27.02 9.38 3.23
CA LYS A 134 -28.17 10.08 2.65
C LYS A 134 -28.27 9.96 1.13
N ASP A 135 -27.25 9.41 0.47
CA ASP A 135 -27.27 9.18 -0.97
C ASP A 135 -28.20 8.00 -1.31
N HIS A 136 -29.17 8.30 -2.17
CA HIS A 136 -30.24 7.44 -2.67
C HIS A 136 -30.29 7.49 -4.21
N SER A 137 -29.19 7.86 -4.86
CA SER A 137 -29.09 7.81 -6.32
C SER A 137 -29.39 6.41 -6.86
N LEU A 138 -29.92 6.34 -8.08
CA LEU A 138 -30.31 5.07 -8.73
C LEU A 138 -29.14 4.08 -8.80
N MET A 139 -27.91 4.55 -9.04
CA MET A 139 -26.73 3.68 -9.01
C MET A 139 -26.41 3.15 -7.61
N ALA A 140 -26.49 4.00 -6.58
CA ALA A 140 -26.22 3.56 -5.21
C ALA A 140 -27.28 2.57 -4.70
N THR A 141 -28.54 2.74 -5.07
CA THR A 141 -29.63 1.83 -4.68
C THR A 141 -29.53 0.50 -5.43
N THR A 142 -29.31 0.51 -6.74
CA THR A 142 -29.11 -0.71 -7.54
C THR A 142 -27.89 -1.51 -7.07
N LEU A 143 -26.76 -0.85 -6.77
CA LEU A 143 -25.58 -1.53 -6.23
C LEU A 143 -25.81 -2.09 -4.83
N ARG A 144 -26.55 -1.39 -3.97
CA ARG A 144 -26.89 -1.91 -2.63
C ARG A 144 -27.73 -3.19 -2.72
N GLN A 145 -28.60 -3.29 -3.72
CA GLN A 145 -29.45 -4.48 -3.91
C GLN A 145 -28.66 -5.69 -4.39
N SER A 146 -27.58 -5.50 -5.14
CA SER A 146 -26.76 -6.59 -5.68
C SER A 146 -25.59 -7.01 -4.79
N LEU A 147 -25.19 -6.18 -3.81
CA LEU A 147 -24.03 -6.43 -2.97
C LEU A 147 -24.38 -7.13 -1.64
N PRO A 148 -23.57 -8.10 -1.18
CA PRO A 148 -23.74 -8.70 0.14
C PRO A 148 -23.53 -7.65 1.24
N PRO A 149 -24.29 -7.70 2.36
CA PRO A 149 -24.24 -6.70 3.41
C PRO A 149 -22.93 -6.79 4.21
N THR A 150 -21.88 -6.20 3.66
CA THR A 150 -20.53 -6.15 4.25
C THR A 150 -20.12 -4.70 4.50
N MET A 151 -19.08 -4.48 5.31
CA MET A 151 -18.54 -3.13 5.51
C MET A 151 -18.01 -2.50 4.21
N ALA A 152 -17.54 -3.32 3.27
CA ALA A 152 -17.05 -2.88 1.96
C ALA A 152 -18.20 -2.50 1.00
N ALA A 153 -19.35 -3.18 1.09
CA ALA A 153 -20.51 -2.90 0.24
C ALA A 153 -21.02 -1.46 0.40
N ARG A 154 -20.94 -0.90 1.62
CA ARG A 154 -21.29 0.51 1.86
C ARG A 154 -20.40 1.49 1.10
N GLY A 155 -19.13 1.17 0.91
CA GLY A 155 -18.20 1.97 0.13
C GLY A 155 -18.39 1.79 -1.38
N LEU A 156 -18.59 0.55 -1.81
CA LEU A 156 -18.80 0.21 -3.22
C LEU A 156 -20.09 0.80 -3.80
N ALA A 157 -21.17 0.83 -3.03
CA ALA A 157 -22.40 1.50 -3.42
C ALA A 157 -22.20 2.99 -3.74
N HIS A 158 -21.17 3.61 -3.16
CA HIS A 158 -20.87 5.04 -3.26
C HIS A 158 -19.58 5.34 -4.03
N TRP A 159 -19.09 4.35 -4.79
CA TRP A 159 -17.83 4.39 -5.54
C TRP A 159 -17.73 5.59 -6.50
N PHE A 160 -18.84 5.99 -7.11
CA PHE A 160 -18.87 7.04 -8.13
C PHE A 160 -18.85 8.47 -7.57
N LEU A 161 -18.84 8.65 -6.25
CA LEU A 161 -18.79 9.98 -5.67
C LEU A 161 -17.36 10.56 -5.78
N PRO A 162 -17.19 11.77 -6.35
CA PRO A 162 -15.88 12.38 -6.46
C PRO A 162 -15.30 12.70 -5.08
N PHE A 163 -14.42 11.84 -4.57
CA PHE A 163 -13.77 11.96 -3.24
C PHE A 163 -13.07 13.31 -3.03
N HIS A 164 -12.61 13.94 -4.12
CA HIS A 164 -11.90 15.22 -4.12
C HIS A 164 -12.85 16.45 -4.10
N LYS A 165 -14.14 16.26 -4.40
CA LYS A 165 -15.19 17.29 -4.30
C LYS A 165 -16.04 17.15 -3.03
N ALA A 166 -15.66 16.25 -2.13
CA ALA A 166 -16.34 16.12 -0.85
C ALA A 166 -16.32 17.49 -0.15
N PRO A 167 -17.50 18.04 0.22
CA PRO A 167 -17.60 19.42 0.67
C PRO A 167 -16.68 19.69 1.84
N THR A 168 -16.20 20.93 1.96
CA THR A 168 -15.40 21.44 3.09
C THR A 168 -16.04 21.16 4.45
N VAL A 169 -17.35 20.89 4.46
CA VAL A 169 -18.11 20.34 5.60
C VAL A 169 -17.49 19.05 6.16
N TYR A 170 -16.82 18.21 5.37
CA TYR A 170 -16.10 17.03 5.87
C TYR A 170 -14.81 17.43 6.63
N LYS A 171 -14.15 18.52 6.24
CA LYS A 171 -13.04 19.12 7.02
C LYS A 171 -13.60 19.81 8.28
N ALA A 172 -14.71 20.55 8.16
CA ALA A 172 -15.38 21.21 9.29
C ALA A 172 -15.93 20.22 10.32
N TRP A 173 -16.53 19.12 9.87
CA TRP A 173 -17.00 18.00 10.69
C TRP A 173 -15.84 17.23 11.32
N ARG A 174 -14.75 16.97 10.58
CA ARG A 174 -13.52 16.42 11.18
C ARG A 174 -12.94 17.34 12.25
N LEU A 175 -12.97 18.66 12.04
CA LEU A 175 -12.48 19.64 13.00
C LEU A 175 -13.43 19.79 14.19
N SER A 176 -14.75 19.69 14.01
CA SER A 176 -15.73 19.70 15.10
C SER A 176 -15.66 18.42 15.93
N LEU A 177 -15.43 17.25 15.30
CA LEU A 177 -15.14 16.01 16.02
C LEU A 177 -13.84 16.08 16.84
N ARG A 178 -12.82 16.84 16.40
CA ARG A 178 -11.63 17.10 17.23
C ARG A 178 -11.93 17.94 18.47
N LYS A 179 -12.92 18.85 18.39
CA LYS A 179 -13.42 19.60 19.56
C LYS A 179 -14.24 18.74 20.51
N TRP A 180 -14.86 17.66 20.01
CA TRP A 180 -15.67 16.69 20.76
C TRP A 180 -14.87 15.51 21.33
N LEU A 181 -13.60 15.35 20.96
CA LEU A 181 -12.71 14.37 21.59
C LEU A 181 -12.21 14.94 22.93
N PRO A 182 -12.35 14.21 24.06
CA PRO A 182 -11.95 14.69 25.36
C PRO A 182 -10.42 14.70 25.44
N SER A 183 -9.80 15.81 25.03
CA SER A 183 -8.44 16.16 25.41
C SER A 183 -8.33 16.59 26.89
N LEU A 184 -9.43 16.48 27.65
CA LEU A 184 -9.55 16.78 29.08
C LEU A 184 -9.76 15.54 29.97
N MET A 185 -9.56 14.30 29.48
CA MET A 185 -9.45 13.14 30.39
C MET A 185 -8.04 12.88 30.90
N ALA A 186 -7.04 13.66 30.48
CA ALA A 186 -5.70 13.66 31.09
C ALA A 186 -5.57 14.67 32.26
N ALA A 187 -6.63 15.44 32.57
CA ALA A 187 -6.61 16.47 33.61
C ALA A 187 -7.62 16.24 34.75
N ALA A 188 -8.40 15.16 34.69
CA ALA A 188 -9.44 14.84 35.68
C ALA A 188 -9.04 13.69 36.62
N GLU A 189 -7.74 13.51 36.87
CA GLU A 189 -7.24 12.60 37.90
C GLU A 189 -6.15 13.29 38.72
N LYS A 190 -6.56 14.33 39.42
CA LYS A 190 -5.89 14.88 40.61
C LYS A 190 -6.91 15.75 41.35
N ARG A 191 -7.69 15.12 42.21
CA ARG A 191 -8.27 15.71 43.43
C ARG A 191 -8.70 14.58 44.34
#